data_AF-A0A835DX26-F1
#
_entry.id   AF-A0A835DX26-F1
#
_cell.length_a   1.000
_cell.length_b   1.000
_cell.length_c   1.000
_cell.angle_alpha   90.00
_cell.angle_beta   90.00
_cell.angle_gamma   90.00
#
_symmetry.space_group_name_H-M   'P 1'
#
loop_
_entity.id
_entity.type
_entity.pdbx_description
1 polymer ?
#
loop_
_entity_poly.entity_id
_entity_poly.type
_entity_poly.pdbx_seq_one_letter_code
_entity_poly.pdbx_strand_id
1 'polypeptide(L)'
;MSPASPHPNAEVTLPCSSGHGNGHHGAAVTATSLTIGNHGNDSSAQAPLLQVDKLRRDQRADGPACVLAVGTANPANCVPQDEFADWYFRVTKSEHLTHLKEKMKKTCKIP
;
A
#
# COMPACT_ATOMS: atom_id res chain seq x y z
N MET A 1 -13.36 12.83 -29.00
CA MET A 1 -12.46 12.30 -27.96
C MET A 1 -13.23 11.20 -27.26
N SER A 2 -12.97 9.96 -27.64
CA SER A 2 -13.72 8.81 -27.12
C SER A 2 -13.12 8.39 -25.77
N PRO A 3 -13.93 8.15 -24.74
CA PRO A 3 -13.43 7.61 -23.47
C PRO A 3 -12.95 6.17 -23.70
N ALA A 4 -11.80 5.84 -23.09
CA ALA A 4 -11.26 4.48 -23.12
C ALA A 4 -12.23 3.52 -22.41
N SER A 5 -12.54 2.39 -23.05
CA SER A 5 -13.40 1.34 -22.53
C SER A 5 -12.90 0.80 -21.18
N PRO A 6 -13.78 0.53 -20.21
CA PRO A 6 -13.39 -0.05 -18.94
C PRO A 6 -12.96 -1.52 -19.14
N HIS A 7 -11.78 -1.88 -18.64
CA HIS A 7 -11.35 -3.27 -18.52
C HIS A 7 -12.26 -4.03 -17.53
N PRO A 8 -12.61 -5.30 -17.79
CA PRO A 8 -13.62 -6.01 -17.05
C PRO A 8 -13.10 -6.55 -15.70
N ASN A 9 -13.91 -6.33 -14.66
CA ASN A 9 -13.96 -7.05 -13.39
C ASN A 9 -12.74 -6.97 -12.46
N ALA A 10 -12.61 -5.83 -11.77
CA ALA A 10 -12.11 -5.84 -10.40
C ALA A 10 -13.26 -6.13 -9.44
N GLU A 11 -13.75 -7.37 -9.42
CA GLU A 11 -14.64 -7.82 -8.34
C GLU A 11 -13.77 -8.17 -7.13
N VAL A 12 -13.52 -7.18 -6.27
CA VAL A 12 -13.01 -7.42 -4.92
C VAL A 12 -14.22 -7.76 -4.05
N THR A 13 -14.65 -9.02 -4.08
CA THR A 13 -15.60 -9.53 -3.09
C THR A 13 -14.86 -9.72 -1.77
N LEU A 14 -15.10 -8.82 -0.81
CA LEU A 14 -14.66 -8.96 0.58
C LEU A 14 -15.77 -9.61 1.41
N PRO A 15 -15.57 -10.81 1.98
CA PRO A 15 -16.34 -11.22 3.15
C PRO A 15 -15.65 -10.68 4.42
N CYS A 16 -15.98 -9.45 4.82
CA CYS A 16 -15.73 -8.99 6.18
C CYS A 16 -16.83 -9.53 7.10
N SER A 17 -16.71 -10.77 7.55
CA SER A 17 -17.53 -11.27 8.67
C SER A 17 -16.78 -11.04 9.98
N SER A 18 -16.94 -9.84 10.56
CA SER A 18 -16.62 -9.61 11.98
C SER A 18 -17.87 -9.81 12.82
N GLY A 19 -17.88 -10.87 13.62
CA GLY A 19 -18.93 -11.15 14.59
C GLY A 19 -18.93 -10.13 15.73
N HIS A 20 -20.14 -9.63 16.02
CA HIS A 20 -20.67 -9.02 17.24
C HIS A 20 -19.70 -8.44 18.27
N GLY A 21 -19.77 -7.12 18.41
CA GLY A 21 -19.17 -6.38 19.52
C GLY A 21 -19.91 -6.58 20.84
N ASN A 22 -19.17 -6.34 21.92
CA ASN A 22 -19.65 -5.60 23.10
C ASN A 22 -18.42 -5.11 23.87
N GLY A 23 -18.25 -3.78 23.94
CA GLY A 23 -17.11 -3.16 24.61
C GLY A 23 -17.35 -1.66 24.73
N HIS A 24 -17.66 -1.23 25.95
CA HIS A 24 -18.16 0.09 26.26
C HIS A 24 -17.10 1.17 25.98
N HIS A 25 -17.53 2.26 25.37
CA HIS A 25 -16.77 3.47 25.13
C HIS A 25 -16.38 4.15 26.44
N GLY A 26 -15.13 4.60 26.51
CA GLY A 26 -14.74 5.70 27.37
C GLY A 26 -13.50 5.41 28.21
N ALA A 27 -12.33 5.75 27.68
CA ALA A 27 -11.24 6.23 28.52
C ALA A 27 -10.43 7.25 27.73
N ALA A 28 -10.39 8.45 28.30
CA ALA A 28 -9.78 9.65 27.76
C ALA A 28 -8.32 9.45 27.34
N VAL A 29 -7.90 10.23 26.35
CA VAL A 29 -6.50 10.60 26.11
C VAL A 29 -5.92 11.18 27.41
N THR A 30 -5.39 10.30 28.26
CA THR A 30 -4.65 10.74 29.44
C THR A 30 -3.23 10.99 28.96
N ALA A 31 -2.90 12.27 28.79
CA ALA A 31 -1.52 12.70 28.61
C ALA A 31 -0.71 12.17 29.80
N THR A 32 0.15 11.17 29.56
CA THR A 32 1.06 10.66 30.59
C THR A 32 2.16 11.71 30.79
N SER A 33 1.85 12.75 31.58
CA SER A 33 2.89 13.61 32.14
C SER A 33 3.74 12.74 33.06
N LEU A 34 5.03 12.56 32.76
CA LEU A 34 5.98 11.93 33.68
C LEU A 34 6.13 12.85 34.90
N THR A 35 5.39 12.56 35.97
CA THR A 35 5.64 13.15 37.28
C THR A 35 6.90 12.54 37.88
N ILE A 36 7.93 13.36 38.05
CA ILE A 36 9.11 13.05 38.87
C ILE A 36 8.68 13.22 40.34
N GLY A 37 8.15 12.16 40.94
CA GLY A 37 7.76 12.10 42.35
C GLY A 37 8.70 11.19 43.14
N ASN A 38 9.34 11.76 44.17
CA ASN A 38 10.29 11.06 45.02
C ASN A 38 9.68 9.89 45.81
N HIS A 39 10.55 8.90 46.01
CA HIS A 39 10.40 7.61 46.68
C HIS A 39 9.70 7.67 48.06
N GLY A 40 8.54 7.01 48.17
CA GLY A 40 7.98 6.49 49.42
C GLY A 40 7.77 4.99 49.24
N ASN A 41 8.38 4.20 50.12
CA ASN A 41 8.44 2.74 49.99
C ASN A 41 7.03 2.11 49.99
N ASP A 42 6.78 1.25 49.00
CA ASP A 42 5.94 0.07 49.16
C ASP A 42 6.51 -1.02 48.25
N SER A 43 6.64 -2.21 48.82
CA SER A 43 7.31 -3.35 48.23
C SER A 43 6.50 -3.92 47.06
N SER A 44 6.92 -3.63 45.84
CA SER A 44 7.03 -4.64 44.78
C SER A 44 7.97 -4.11 43.71
N ALA A 45 9.24 -4.50 43.81
CA ALA A 45 10.20 -4.33 42.74
C ALA A 45 9.80 -5.23 41.57
N GLN A 46 8.79 -4.84 40.81
CA GLN A 46 8.54 -5.43 39.50
C GLN A 46 9.39 -4.70 38.49
N ALA A 47 10.43 -5.44 38.09
CA ALA A 47 11.54 -5.03 37.26
C ALA A 47 11.11 -4.25 36.00
N PRO A 48 11.99 -3.39 35.47
CA PRO A 48 11.76 -2.61 34.25
C PRO A 48 11.16 -3.40 33.09
N LEU A 49 11.42 -4.72 33.04
CA LEU A 49 10.90 -5.65 32.03
C LEU A 49 9.37 -5.72 31.99
N LEU A 50 8.67 -5.73 33.13
CA LEU A 50 7.21 -5.82 33.13
C LEU A 50 6.54 -4.54 32.66
N GLN A 51 7.21 -3.40 32.88
CA GLN A 51 6.77 -2.11 32.36
C GLN A 51 6.95 -2.02 30.84
N VAL A 52 8.04 -2.59 30.32
CA VAL A 52 8.31 -2.67 28.87
C VAL A 52 7.32 -3.62 28.15
N ASP A 53 6.99 -4.77 28.74
CA ASP A 53 6.04 -5.72 28.14
C ASP A 53 4.62 -5.18 28.10
N LYS A 54 4.21 -4.44 29.14
CA LYS A 54 2.91 -3.74 29.14
C LYS A 54 2.86 -2.66 28.07
N LEU A 55 3.91 -1.83 27.97
CA LEU A 55 4.00 -0.79 26.96
C LEU A 55 3.89 -1.35 25.52
N ARG A 56 4.56 -2.48 25.24
CA ARG A 56 4.51 -3.12 23.92
C ARG A 56 3.13 -3.68 23.58
N ARG A 57 2.40 -4.21 24.56
CA ARG A 57 1.02 -4.68 24.38
C ARG A 57 0.08 -3.52 24.08
N ASP A 58 0.18 -2.44 24.85
CA ASP A 58 -0.69 -1.26 24.70
C ASP A 58 -0.44 -0.52 23.35
N GLN A 59 0.75 -0.67 22.76
CA GLN A 59 1.12 -0.05 21.47
C GLN A 59 0.78 -0.89 20.23
N ARG A 60 0.54 -2.20 20.39
CA ARG A 60 0.33 -3.11 19.24
C ARG A 60 -1.08 -2.95 18.67
N ALA A 61 -1.21 -3.01 17.35
CA ALA A 61 -2.50 -3.17 16.69
C ALA A 61 -3.05 -4.59 16.87
N ASP A 62 -4.35 -4.71 17.16
CA ASP A 62 -4.96 -6.02 17.45
C ASP A 62 -5.20 -6.87 16.20
N GLY A 63 -5.52 -6.22 15.07
CA GLY A 63 -5.95 -6.87 13.84
C GLY A 63 -4.83 -7.21 12.85
N PRO A 64 -5.12 -8.05 11.85
CA PRO A 64 -4.22 -8.28 10.72
C PRO A 64 -4.03 -6.98 9.90
N ALA A 65 -2.95 -6.90 9.15
CA ALA A 65 -2.75 -5.79 8.22
C ALA A 65 -3.81 -5.82 7.10
N CYS A 66 -4.34 -4.64 6.73
CA CYS A 66 -5.32 -4.47 5.66
C CYS A 66 -4.89 -3.37 4.69
N VAL A 67 -5.13 -3.57 3.40
CA VAL A 67 -5.00 -2.51 2.39
C VAL A 67 -6.19 -1.56 2.55
N LEU A 68 -5.93 -0.33 3.00
CA LEU A 68 -6.99 0.67 3.22
C LEU A 68 -7.30 1.49 1.95
N ALA A 69 -6.29 1.72 1.11
CA ALA A 69 -6.42 2.42 -0.15
C ALA A 69 -5.28 2.07 -1.10
N VAL A 70 -5.56 2.12 -2.40
CA VAL A 70 -4.56 2.06 -3.47
C VAL A 70 -4.81 3.24 -4.41
N GLY A 71 -3.77 4.05 -4.63
CA GLY A 71 -3.79 5.12 -5.62
C GLY A 71 -2.84 4.80 -6.76
N THR A 72 -3.29 4.98 -8.00
CA THR A 72 -2.47 4.86 -9.21
C THR A 72 -2.44 6.18 -9.96
N ALA A 73 -1.33 6.46 -10.64
CA ALA A 73 -1.20 7.61 -11.52
C ALA A 73 -0.29 7.26 -12.70
N ASN A 74 -0.72 7.63 -13.90
CA ASN A 74 0.04 7.47 -15.14
C ASN A 74 0.15 8.83 -15.85
N PRO A 75 1.27 9.15 -16.51
CA PRO A 75 1.38 10.33 -17.35
C PRO A 75 0.29 10.34 -18.44
N ALA A 76 -0.15 11.53 -18.86
CA ALA A 76 -1.19 11.68 -19.88
C ALA A 76 -0.76 11.15 -21.27
N ASN A 77 0.55 11.08 -21.53
CA ASN A 77 1.06 10.58 -22.80
C ASN A 77 1.06 9.05 -22.81
N CYS A 78 0.31 8.47 -23.75
CA CYS A 78 0.23 7.04 -23.99
C CYS A 78 0.51 6.75 -25.45
N VAL A 79 1.45 5.83 -25.71
CA VAL A 79 1.75 5.34 -27.07
C VAL A 79 1.17 3.93 -27.21
N PRO A 80 0.30 3.66 -28.20
CA PRO A 80 -0.22 2.33 -28.46
C PRO A 80 0.90 1.32 -28.73
N GLN A 81 0.78 0.11 -28.18
CA GLN A 81 1.84 -0.90 -28.25
C GLN A 81 2.10 -1.42 -29.68
N ASP A 82 1.06 -1.46 -30.51
CA ASP A 82 1.12 -1.80 -31.94
C ASP A 82 1.81 -0.71 -32.78
N GLU A 83 1.73 0.54 -32.36
CA GLU A 83 2.43 1.68 -32.99
C GLU A 83 3.82 1.94 -32.41
N PHE A 84 4.14 1.40 -31.23
CA PHE A 84 5.34 1.75 -30.47
C PHE A 84 6.64 1.54 -31.23
N ALA A 85 6.78 0.42 -31.93
CA ALA A 85 7.98 0.14 -32.72
C ALA A 85 8.14 1.11 -33.90
N ASP A 86 7.05 1.54 -34.53
CA ASP A 86 7.12 2.52 -35.61
C ASP A 86 7.44 3.92 -35.07
N TRP A 87 6.84 4.31 -33.95
CA TRP A 87 7.11 5.57 -33.26
C TRP A 87 8.57 5.65 -32.77
N TYR A 88 9.07 4.60 -32.13
CA TYR A 88 10.41 4.54 -31.54
C TYR A 88 11.52 4.69 -32.59
N PHE A 89 11.45 3.94 -33.69
CA PHE A 89 12.46 3.99 -34.76
C PHE A 89 12.44 5.32 -35.53
N ARG A 90 11.26 5.94 -35.67
CA ARG A 90 11.10 7.27 -36.26
C ARG A 90 11.76 8.35 -35.40
N VAL A 91 11.45 8.42 -34.10
CA VAL A 91 11.97 9.47 -33.20
C VAL A 91 13.48 9.32 -32.94
N THR A 92 13.99 8.09 -32.95
CA THR A 92 15.42 7.79 -32.76
C THR A 92 16.23 7.79 -34.06
N LYS A 93 15.63 8.10 -35.22
CA LYS A 93 16.29 8.11 -36.54
C LYS A 93 16.94 6.77 -36.92
N SER A 94 16.38 5.67 -36.43
CA SER A 94 16.93 4.32 -36.59
C SER A 94 16.22 3.48 -37.66
N GLU A 95 15.40 4.11 -38.50
CA GLU A 95 14.54 3.46 -39.50
C GLU A 95 15.26 2.48 -40.46
N HIS A 96 16.58 2.68 -40.65
CA HIS A 96 17.45 1.83 -41.45
C HIS A 96 17.71 0.44 -40.84
N LEU A 97 17.48 0.25 -39.53
CA LEU A 97 17.67 -1.02 -38.82
C LEU A 97 16.41 -1.91 -38.93
N THR A 98 16.02 -2.23 -40.16
CA THR A 98 14.75 -2.90 -40.49
C THR A 98 14.57 -4.25 -39.79
N HIS A 99 15.62 -5.08 -39.74
CA HIS A 99 15.57 -6.38 -39.07
C HIS A 99 15.30 -6.27 -37.57
N LEU A 100 15.92 -5.28 -36.91
CA LEU A 100 15.71 -5.02 -35.49
C LEU A 100 14.28 -4.52 -35.24
N LYS A 101 13.79 -3.64 -36.10
CA LYS A 101 12.42 -3.13 -36.05
C LYS A 101 11.39 -4.25 -36.18
N GLU A 102 11.58 -5.19 -37.11
CA GLU A 102 10.72 -6.36 -37.26
C GLU A 102 10.73 -7.27 -36.04
N LYS A 103 11.90 -7.51 -35.44
CA LYS A 103 12.02 -8.28 -34.20
C LYS A 103 11.25 -7.63 -33.06
N MET A 104 11.42 -6.31 -32.89
CA MET A 104 10.68 -5.54 -31.89
C MET A 104 9.17 -5.58 -32.13
N LYS A 105 8.71 -5.43 -33.38
CA LYS A 105 7.28 -5.57 -33.73
C LYS A 105 6.72 -6.93 -33.33
N LYS A 106 7.48 -8.01 -33.44
CA LYS A 106 7.06 -9.35 -32.96
C LYS A 106 6.98 -9.41 -31.44
N THR A 107 7.96 -8.85 -30.73
CA THR A 107 7.97 -8.79 -29.26
C THR A 107 6.85 -7.91 -28.69
N CYS A 108 6.47 -6.84 -29.39
CA CYS A 108 5.39 -5.95 -28.98
C CYS A 108 3.99 -6.57 -29.16
N LYS A 109 3.86 -7.73 -29.78
CA LYS A 109 2.58 -8.45 -29.85
C LYS A 109 2.31 -9.09 -28.50
N ILE A 110 1.12 -8.87 -27.96
CA ILE A 110 0.61 -9.63 -26.83
C ILE A 110 0.36 -11.07 -27.34
N PRO A 111 0.84 -12.11 -26.64
CA PRO A 111 0.61 -13.50 -27.02
C PRO A 111 -0.87 -13.89 -26.99
#